data_AF-A0A1V1UG12-F1
#
_entry.id   AF-A0A1V1UG12-F1
#
_cell.length_a   1.000
_cell.length_b   1.000
_cell.length_c   1.000
_cell.angle_alpha   90.00
_cell.angle_beta   90.00
_cell.angle_gamma   90.00
#
_symmetry.space_group_name_H-M   'P 1'
#
loop_
_entity.id
_entity.type
_entity.pdbx_description
1 polymer ?
#
loop_
_entity_poly.entity_id
_entity_poly.type
_entity_poly.pdbx_seq_one_letter_code
_entity_poly.pdbx_strand_id
1 'polypeptide(L)'
;MSKDSETTFGEEQRRAYLERYGLTPAEAGHDMLIQMIEDMFKEGLTTEVEPFPETDREFGALLDKLRPLSADQLREKLVISGWLLQPYGEDQMRCQECMYYLVHKRWCDLPELDLPAKPEWWCRLWRI
;
A
#
# COMPACT_ATOMS: atom_id res chain seq x y z
N MET A 1 18.39 -2.59 -24.46
CA MET A 1 19.04 -1.67 -23.50
C MET A 1 17.93 -1.18 -22.58
N SER A 2 18.16 -1.13 -21.26
CA SER A 2 17.21 -0.72 -20.18
C SER A 2 16.52 -1.84 -19.38
N LYS A 3 17.24 -2.88 -18.95
CA LYS A 3 16.76 -3.80 -17.88
C LYS A 3 17.48 -3.63 -16.55
N ASP A 4 18.48 -2.75 -16.47
CA ASP A 4 19.39 -2.71 -15.32
C ASP A 4 18.93 -1.77 -14.20
N SER A 5 17.95 -0.89 -14.43
CA SER A 5 17.55 0.14 -13.46
C SER A 5 16.42 -0.28 -12.51
N GLU A 6 15.49 -1.13 -12.93
CA GLU A 6 14.34 -1.55 -12.08
C GLU A 6 14.79 -2.54 -10.99
N THR A 7 15.76 -3.40 -11.29
CA THR A 7 16.31 -4.38 -10.34
C THR A 7 17.04 -3.70 -9.19
N THR A 8 17.78 -2.62 -9.47
CA THR A 8 18.58 -1.92 -8.46
C THR A 8 17.71 -1.24 -7.41
N PHE A 9 16.61 -0.60 -7.82
CA PHE A 9 15.76 0.14 -6.89
C PHE A 9 15.04 -0.77 -5.89
N GLY A 10 14.53 -1.92 -6.35
CA GLY A 10 13.92 -2.92 -5.46
C GLY A 10 14.94 -3.55 -4.50
N GLU A 11 16.16 -3.81 -4.97
CA GLU A 11 17.24 -4.35 -4.12
C GLU A 11 17.71 -3.36 -3.06
N GLU A 12 17.80 -2.08 -3.37
CA GLU A 12 18.16 -1.02 -2.42
C GLU A 12 17.13 -0.89 -1.31
N GLN A 13 15.83 -0.87 -1.66
CA GLN A 13 14.77 -0.85 -0.67
C GLN A 13 14.77 -2.09 0.20
N ARG A 14 14.93 -3.27 -0.40
CA ARG A 14 15.05 -4.54 0.32
C ARG A 14 16.19 -4.49 1.34
N ARG A 15 17.36 -3.96 0.95
CA ARG A 15 18.50 -3.76 1.87
C ARG A 15 18.17 -2.79 3.00
N ALA A 16 17.50 -1.68 2.71
CA ALA A 16 17.09 -0.71 3.73
C ALA A 16 16.15 -1.34 4.77
N TYR A 17 15.21 -2.20 4.34
CA TYR A 17 14.36 -2.94 5.29
C TYR A 17 15.15 -3.91 6.16
N LEU A 18 16.07 -4.67 5.56
CA LEU A 18 16.91 -5.61 6.29
C LEU A 18 17.80 -4.90 7.32
N GLU A 19 18.40 -3.77 6.97
CA GLU A 19 19.23 -2.99 7.88
C GLU A 19 18.43 -2.42 9.06
N ARG A 20 17.22 -1.95 8.79
CA ARG A 20 16.38 -1.27 9.79
C ARG A 20 15.56 -2.21 10.67
N TYR A 21 14.93 -3.21 10.07
CA TYR A 21 13.96 -4.10 10.72
C TYR A 21 14.47 -5.54 10.86
N GLY A 22 15.60 -5.88 10.23
CA GLY A 22 16.16 -7.23 10.21
C GLY A 22 15.45 -8.21 9.28
N LEU A 23 14.40 -7.77 8.58
CA LEU A 23 13.55 -8.59 7.72
C LEU A 23 12.89 -7.74 6.62
N THR A 24 12.38 -8.40 5.59
CA THR A 24 11.72 -7.73 4.46
C THR A 24 10.20 -7.69 4.62
N PRO A 25 9.49 -6.76 3.94
CA PRO A 25 8.03 -6.76 3.98
C PRO A 25 7.39 -8.08 3.55
N ALA A 26 7.98 -8.83 2.60
CA ALA A 26 7.48 -10.15 2.22
C ALA A 26 7.54 -11.19 3.35
N GLU A 27 8.45 -11.02 4.31
CA GLU A 27 8.64 -11.93 5.46
C GLU A 27 7.97 -11.39 6.74
N ALA A 28 7.52 -10.14 6.71
CA ALA A 28 6.97 -9.45 7.86
C ALA A 28 5.58 -9.98 8.22
N GLY A 29 5.38 -10.26 9.51
CA GLY A 29 4.05 -10.51 10.05
C GLY A 29 3.19 -9.24 10.10
N HIS A 30 1.90 -9.42 10.39
CA HIS A 30 0.89 -8.36 10.47
C HIS A 30 1.36 -7.10 11.23
N ASP A 31 1.81 -7.26 12.46
CA ASP A 31 2.15 -6.12 13.33
C ASP A 31 3.41 -5.38 12.84
N MET A 32 4.35 -6.11 12.27
CA MET A 32 5.57 -5.52 11.71
C MET A 32 5.27 -4.74 10.43
N LEU A 33 4.41 -5.25 9.56
CA LEU A 33 3.94 -4.52 8.38
C LEU A 33 3.22 -3.22 8.76
N ILE A 34 2.35 -3.24 9.77
CA ILE A 34 1.73 -2.02 10.30
C ILE A 34 2.78 -1.03 10.78
N GLN A 35 3.77 -1.48 11.56
CA GLN A 35 4.85 -0.63 12.06
C GLN A 35 5.66 -0.01 10.91
N MET A 36 6.02 -0.81 9.90
CA MET A 36 6.74 -0.33 8.71
C MET A 36 5.96 0.75 7.98
N ILE A 37 4.66 0.55 7.77
CA ILE A 37 3.78 1.53 7.12
C ILE A 37 3.76 2.83 7.94
N GLU A 38 3.48 2.74 9.25
CA GLU A 38 3.40 3.93 10.11
C GLU A 38 4.70 4.72 10.15
N ASP A 39 5.83 4.04 10.19
CA ASP A 39 7.15 4.68 10.20
C ASP A 39 7.42 5.43 8.90
N MET A 40 7.05 4.86 7.75
CA MET A 40 7.16 5.58 6.48
C MET A 40 6.34 6.88 6.48
N PHE A 41 5.11 6.85 7.02
CA PHE A 41 4.29 8.07 7.11
C PHE A 41 4.81 9.07 8.13
N LYS A 42 5.35 8.61 9.27
CA LYS A 42 6.05 9.48 10.24
C LYS A 42 7.27 10.15 9.62
N GLU A 43 7.92 9.49 8.68
CA GLU A 43 9.05 10.01 7.91
C GLU A 43 8.66 10.91 6.74
N GLY A 44 7.36 11.14 6.54
CA GLY A 44 6.84 12.04 5.53
C GLY A 44 6.57 11.40 4.17
N LEU A 45 6.33 10.07 4.12
CA LEU A 45 5.80 9.42 2.92
C LEU A 45 4.52 10.14 2.44
N THR A 46 4.54 10.58 1.19
CA THR A 46 3.39 11.15 0.49
C THR A 46 2.95 10.19 -0.61
N THR A 47 1.64 10.00 -0.76
CA THR A 47 1.03 9.02 -1.68
C THR A 47 0.14 9.72 -2.71
N GLU A 48 -0.17 9.05 -3.82
CA GLU A 48 -0.99 9.59 -4.91
C GLU A 48 -2.48 9.41 -4.62
N VAL A 49 -3.02 10.30 -3.77
CA VAL A 49 -4.43 10.29 -3.34
C VAL A 49 -5.38 10.59 -4.50
N GLU A 50 -5.00 11.50 -5.40
CA GLU A 50 -5.78 11.93 -6.58
C GLU A 50 -5.03 11.64 -7.89
N PRO A 51 -5.72 11.37 -9.01
CA PRO A 51 -7.19 11.30 -9.14
C PRO A 51 -7.79 10.02 -8.53
N PHE A 52 -8.89 10.19 -7.77
CA PHE A 52 -9.69 9.07 -7.30
C PHE A 52 -10.41 8.38 -8.48
N PRO A 53 -10.25 7.06 -8.69
CA PRO A 53 -10.82 6.38 -9.84
C PRO A 53 -12.34 6.31 -9.73
N GLU A 54 -13.06 7.02 -10.61
CA GLU A 54 -14.52 7.01 -10.68
C GLU A 54 -15.06 5.89 -11.57
N THR A 55 -14.23 5.39 -12.49
CA THR A 55 -14.61 4.34 -13.43
C THR A 55 -13.86 3.03 -13.21
N ASP A 56 -14.46 1.90 -13.59
CA ASP A 56 -13.80 0.58 -13.56
C ASP A 56 -12.54 0.54 -14.43
N ARG A 57 -12.49 1.35 -15.49
CA ARG A 57 -11.32 1.46 -16.37
C ARG A 57 -10.14 2.10 -15.64
N GLU A 58 -10.37 3.18 -14.91
CA GLU A 58 -9.34 3.88 -14.13
C GLU A 58 -8.87 3.02 -12.95
N PHE A 59 -9.82 2.32 -12.31
CA PHE A 59 -9.51 1.35 -11.27
C PHE A 59 -8.65 0.20 -11.81
N GLY A 60 -9.03 -0.41 -12.93
CA GLY A 60 -8.25 -1.46 -13.58
C GLY A 60 -6.84 -1.01 -13.97
N ALA A 61 -6.69 0.22 -14.47
CA ALA A 61 -5.38 0.78 -14.78
C ALA A 61 -4.47 0.95 -13.55
N LEU A 62 -5.04 1.17 -12.36
CA LEU A 62 -4.29 1.17 -11.10
C LEU A 62 -3.86 -0.24 -10.69
N LEU A 63 -4.76 -1.21 -10.80
CA LEU A 63 -4.42 -2.62 -10.53
C LEU A 63 -3.29 -3.08 -11.45
N ASP A 64 -3.33 -2.73 -12.74
CA ASP A 64 -2.27 -3.09 -13.69
C ASP A 64 -0.90 -2.52 -13.30
N LYS A 65 -0.84 -1.37 -12.61
CA LYS A 65 0.41 -0.81 -12.06
C LYS A 65 0.88 -1.54 -10.80
N LEU A 66 -0.05 -2.05 -9.99
CA LEU A 66 0.26 -2.74 -8.74
C LEU A 66 0.65 -4.20 -8.94
N ARG A 67 0.03 -4.90 -9.91
CA ARG A 67 0.28 -6.32 -10.22
C ARG A 67 1.75 -6.71 -10.42
N PRO A 68 2.61 -5.94 -11.12
CA PRO A 68 4.02 -6.32 -11.27
C PRO A 68 4.84 -6.13 -9.99
N LEU A 69 4.30 -5.45 -8.97
CA LEU A 69 5.03 -5.16 -7.74
C LEU A 69 5.06 -6.37 -6.82
N SER A 70 6.26 -6.69 -6.34
CA SER A 70 6.47 -7.69 -5.30
C SER A 70 6.04 -7.19 -3.92
N ALA A 71 5.90 -8.09 -2.95
CA ALA A 71 5.58 -7.75 -1.57
C ALA A 71 6.65 -6.85 -0.92
N ASP A 72 7.92 -6.96 -1.34
CA ASP A 72 9.01 -6.11 -0.82
C ASP A 72 8.92 -4.65 -1.26
N GLN A 73 8.22 -4.38 -2.36
CA GLN A 73 7.96 -3.03 -2.88
C GLN A 73 6.77 -2.39 -2.17
N LEU A 74 6.76 -2.52 -0.84
CA LEU A 74 5.70 -2.02 0.03
C LEU A 74 5.49 -0.51 -0.17
N ARG A 75 6.58 0.26 -0.26
CA ARG A 75 6.50 1.72 -0.41
C ARG A 75 5.80 2.11 -1.70
N GLU A 76 6.13 1.45 -2.82
CA GLU A 76 5.55 1.71 -4.14
C GLU A 76 4.07 1.36 -4.16
N LYS A 77 3.70 0.23 -3.54
CA LYS A 77 2.31 -0.17 -3.37
C LYS A 77 1.51 0.91 -2.62
N LEU A 78 2.03 1.44 -1.51
CA LEU A 78 1.37 2.50 -0.75
C LEU A 78 1.23 3.80 -1.54
N VAL A 79 2.26 4.17 -2.32
CA VAL A 79 2.23 5.39 -3.14
C VAL A 79 1.18 5.28 -4.25
N ILE A 80 1.21 4.20 -5.04
CA ILE A 80 0.31 4.03 -6.19
C ILE A 80 -1.14 3.83 -5.73
N SER A 81 -1.36 3.11 -4.63
CA SER A 81 -2.69 2.94 -4.06
C SER A 81 -3.20 4.15 -3.30
N GLY A 82 -2.44 5.24 -3.20
CA GLY A 82 -2.88 6.47 -2.52
C GLY A 82 -3.19 6.24 -1.04
N TRP A 83 -2.36 5.46 -0.34
CA TRP A 83 -2.61 5.08 1.05
C TRP A 83 -2.58 6.28 2.00
N LEU A 84 -3.46 6.31 2.99
CA LEU A 84 -3.55 7.32 4.03
C LEU A 84 -3.80 6.66 5.40
N LEU A 85 -3.18 7.19 6.44
CA LEU A 85 -3.40 6.73 7.82
C LEU A 85 -4.58 7.41 8.52
N GLN A 86 -5.41 8.10 7.74
CA GLN A 86 -6.55 8.86 8.19
C GLN A 86 -7.68 8.74 7.16
N PRO A 87 -8.93 9.03 7.55
CA PRO A 87 -10.05 9.04 6.62
C PRO A 87 -9.88 10.08 5.52
N TYR A 88 -10.57 9.88 4.39
CA TYR A 88 -10.49 10.77 3.22
C TYR A 88 -11.84 11.31 2.76
N GLY A 89 -11.85 12.56 2.27
CA GLY A 89 -13.03 13.20 1.69
C GLY A 89 -14.03 13.76 2.73
N GLU A 90 -15.08 14.42 2.24
CA GLU A 90 -16.15 14.97 3.09
C GLU A 90 -16.92 13.89 3.85
N ASP A 91 -17.08 12.72 3.22
CA ASP A 91 -17.74 11.55 3.80
C ASP A 91 -16.86 10.79 4.80
N GLN A 92 -15.62 11.23 5.03
CA GLN A 92 -14.65 10.57 5.91
C GLN A 92 -14.53 9.07 5.60
N MET A 93 -14.31 8.73 4.33
CA MET A 93 -14.24 7.35 3.86
C MET A 93 -13.11 6.61 4.58
N ARG A 94 -13.43 5.41 5.08
CA ARG A 94 -12.52 4.57 5.88
C ARG A 94 -12.40 3.17 5.32
N CYS A 95 -11.27 2.52 5.53
CA CYS A 95 -11.06 1.11 5.22
C CYS A 95 -12.15 0.24 5.85
N GLN A 96 -12.63 0.57 7.05
CA GLN A 96 -13.73 -0.15 7.69
C GLN A 96 -15.00 -0.27 6.84
N GLU A 97 -15.26 0.69 5.95
CA GLU A 97 -16.43 0.73 5.07
C GLU A 97 -16.14 0.15 3.68
N CYS A 98 -14.88 -0.20 3.40
CA CYS A 98 -14.45 -0.73 2.12
C CYS A 98 -14.84 -2.20 1.94
N MET A 99 -15.29 -2.58 0.75
CA MET A 99 -15.66 -3.97 0.43
C MET A 99 -14.50 -4.97 0.58
N TYR A 100 -13.25 -4.51 0.45
CA TYR A 100 -12.05 -5.36 0.56
C TYR A 100 -11.52 -5.49 1.99
N TYR A 101 -12.11 -4.82 2.98
CA TYR A 101 -11.58 -4.81 4.33
C TYR A 101 -12.14 -5.95 5.19
N LEU A 102 -11.24 -6.79 5.70
CA LEU A 102 -11.56 -7.89 6.60
C LEU A 102 -11.48 -7.43 8.06
N VAL A 103 -12.62 -7.04 8.64
CA VAL A 103 -12.74 -6.47 10.00
C VAL A 103 -12.03 -7.29 11.07
N HIS A 104 -12.19 -8.62 11.08
CA HIS A 104 -11.59 -9.48 12.10
C HIS A 104 -10.07 -9.63 11.96
N LYS A 105 -9.54 -9.46 10.75
CA LYS A 105 -8.11 -9.57 10.47
C LYS A 105 -7.40 -8.23 10.42
N ARG A 106 -8.14 -7.11 10.32
CA ARG A 106 -7.62 -5.77 10.05
C ARG A 106 -6.73 -5.77 8.80
N TRP A 107 -7.31 -6.24 7.70
CA TRP A 107 -6.59 -6.58 6.47
C TRP A 107 -7.32 -6.10 5.23
N CYS A 108 -6.57 -5.65 4.22
CA CYS A 108 -7.09 -5.38 2.88
C CYS A 108 -6.89 -6.62 2.01
N ASP A 109 -7.98 -7.29 1.66
CA ASP A 109 -8.03 -8.52 0.86
C ASP A 109 -8.00 -8.26 -0.65
N LEU A 110 -7.63 -7.04 -1.07
CA LEU A 110 -7.39 -6.76 -2.48
C LEU A 110 -6.09 -7.47 -2.90
N PRO A 111 -6.12 -8.43 -3.85
CA PRO A 111 -4.97 -9.29 -4.14
C PRO A 111 -3.69 -8.52 -4.54
N GLU A 112 -3.84 -7.39 -5.23
CA GLU A 112 -2.72 -6.54 -5.64
C GLU A 112 -2.01 -5.87 -4.44
N LEU A 113 -2.73 -5.60 -3.36
CA LEU A 113 -2.18 -5.03 -2.14
C LEU A 113 -1.80 -6.14 -1.16
N ASP A 114 -2.81 -6.85 -0.66
CA ASP A 114 -2.67 -7.89 0.36
C ASP A 114 -1.86 -7.38 1.57
N LEU A 115 -2.38 -6.34 2.23
CA LEU A 115 -1.67 -5.60 3.30
C LEU A 115 -2.56 -5.44 4.54
N PRO A 116 -1.96 -5.35 5.74
CA PRO A 116 -2.72 -5.01 6.92
C PRO A 116 -3.15 -3.55 6.88
N ALA A 117 -4.34 -3.27 7.41
CA ALA A 117 -4.95 -1.96 7.42
C ALA A 117 -5.67 -1.70 8.74
N LYS A 118 -5.57 -0.48 9.28
CA LYS A 118 -6.41 -0.07 10.41
C LYS A 118 -7.77 0.42 9.91
N PRO A 119 -8.83 0.36 10.74
CA PRO A 119 -10.18 0.75 10.32
C PRO A 119 -10.25 2.19 9.80
N GLU A 120 -9.52 3.11 10.43
CA GLU A 120 -9.50 4.55 10.10
C GLU A 120 -8.63 4.93 8.91
N TRP A 121 -7.94 3.97 8.29
CA TRP A 121 -7.09 4.24 7.13
C TRP A 121 -7.93 4.38 5.87
N TRP A 122 -7.30 4.79 4.78
CA TRP A 122 -7.94 4.90 3.48
C TRP A 122 -6.96 4.64 2.35
N CYS A 123 -7.46 4.22 1.19
CA CYS A 123 -6.67 4.17 -0.04
C CYS A 123 -7.54 4.57 -1.24
N ARG A 124 -6.90 4.99 -2.32
CA ARG A 124 -7.54 5.38 -3.58
C ARG A 124 -8.27 4.22 -4.29
N LEU A 125 -8.04 2.98 -3.87
CA LEU A 125 -8.75 1.79 -4.34
C LEU A 125 -9.99 1.46 -3.50
N TRP A 126 -10.42 2.38 -2.62
CA TRP A 126 -11.63 2.23 -1.82
C TRP A 126 -12.88 2.08 -2.68
N ARG A 127 -13.76 1.14 -2.28
CA ARG A 127 -15.01 0.77 -2.94
C ARG A 127 -16.04 0.30 -1.91
N ILE A 128 -17.32 0.51 -2.21
CA ILE A 128 -18.48 0.02 -1.45
C ILE A 128 -19.43 -0.77 -2.35
#